data_AF-A0A939I2C3-F1
#
_entry.id   AF-A0A939I2C3-F1
#
_cell.length_a   1.000
_cell.length_b   1.000
_cell.length_c   1.000
_cell.angle_alpha   90.00
_cell.angle_beta   90.00
_cell.angle_gamma   90.00
#
_symmetry.space_group_name_H-M   'P 1'
#
loop_
_entity.id
_entity.type
_entity.pdbx_description
1 polymer ?
#
loop_
_entity_poly.entity_id
_entity_poly.type
_entity_poly.pdbx_seq_one_letter_code
_entity_poly.pdbx_strand_id
1 'polypeptide(L)'
;MTHELPLQAELQQHLDAIAAILYQEADPTELTTLEGIEKNVRALAQEHVLPQRRNFFINTATSRRTGKQRTLTSILGKLTLTTAQAQQLQVKPGTRWSPYMEKCCWVVSANASYQRAEQDIAMLTGVSISHSTLQRLVQREDWSEVEIAEPIQELCLDGGMIRLRTEEGQPGEWREYKALNLHSARQVYYINDTCFFNYYPVTNIGKYHRFYT
;
A
#
# COMPACT_ATOMS: atom_id res chain seq x y z
N MET A 1 22.30 -34.62 27.18
CA MET A 1 21.08 -33.87 27.54
C MET A 1 21.23 -32.49 26.91
N THR A 2 20.61 -32.29 25.75
CA THR A 2 20.52 -30.96 25.13
C THR A 2 19.57 -30.15 26.00
N HIS A 3 20.11 -29.15 26.70
CA HIS A 3 19.28 -28.13 27.34
C HIS A 3 18.62 -27.33 26.21
N GLU A 4 17.43 -27.74 25.79
CA GLU A 4 16.55 -26.86 25.01
C GLU A 4 16.28 -25.63 25.88
N LEU A 5 16.85 -24.50 25.46
CA LEU A 5 16.42 -23.21 25.97
C LEU A 5 14.92 -23.09 25.72
N PRO A 6 14.12 -22.53 26.65
CA PRO A 6 12.72 -22.25 26.37
C PRO A 6 12.65 -21.43 25.08
N LEU A 7 11.70 -21.71 24.19
CA LEU A 7 11.57 -21.12 22.84
C LEU A 7 11.82 -19.59 22.80
N GLN A 8 11.40 -18.89 23.85
CA GLN A 8 11.63 -17.44 24.01
C GLN A 8 13.11 -17.07 24.18
N ALA A 9 13.88 -17.83 24.95
CA ALA A 9 15.31 -17.59 25.17
C ALA A 9 16.14 -17.91 23.91
N GLU A 10 15.78 -18.97 23.18
CA GLU A 10 16.39 -19.27 21.88
C GLU A 10 16.11 -18.15 20.87
N LEU A 11 14.85 -17.70 20.77
CA LEU A 11 14.49 -16.57 19.91
C LEU A 11 15.25 -15.30 20.30
N GLN A 12 15.34 -14.99 21.60
CA GLN A 12 16.05 -13.80 22.08
C GLN A 12 17.52 -13.83 21.68
N GLN A 13 18.20 -14.97 21.86
CA GLN A 13 19.60 -15.12 21.47
C GLN A 13 19.82 -14.83 19.98
N HIS A 14 18.92 -15.30 19.11
CA HIS A 14 19.00 -15.01 17.68
C HIS A 14 18.70 -13.55 17.35
N LEU A 15 17.75 -12.93 18.05
CA LEU A 15 17.43 -11.51 17.87
C LEU A 15 18.60 -10.62 18.27
N ASP A 16 19.26 -10.90 19.39
CA ASP A 16 20.43 -10.16 19.87
C ASP A 16 21.59 -10.25 18.88
N ALA A 17 21.84 -11.45 18.33
CA ALA A 17 22.86 -11.66 17.31
C ALA A 17 22.55 -10.89 16.01
N ILE A 18 21.28 -10.93 15.54
CA ILE A 18 20.85 -10.17 14.36
C ILE A 18 21.00 -8.66 14.60
N ALA A 19 20.56 -8.18 15.77
CA ALA A 19 20.63 -6.76 16.13
C ALA A 19 22.09 -6.26 16.15
N ALA A 20 23.01 -7.04 16.72
CA ALA A 20 24.43 -6.69 16.75
C ALA A 20 25.06 -6.61 15.34
N ILE A 21 24.63 -7.46 14.40
CA ILE A 21 25.08 -7.42 13.00
C ILE A 21 24.52 -6.18 12.31
N LEU A 22 23.21 -5.94 12.39
CA LEU A 22 22.56 -4.79 11.74
C LEU A 22 23.09 -3.45 12.28
N TYR A 23 23.42 -3.37 13.57
CA TYR A 23 24.01 -2.17 14.16
C TYR A 23 25.35 -1.78 13.52
N GLN A 24 26.11 -2.73 12.96
CA GLN A 24 27.37 -2.43 12.26
C GLN A 24 27.14 -1.74 10.90
N GLU A 25 25.96 -1.94 10.30
CA GLU A 25 25.57 -1.32 9.03
C GLU A 25 24.77 -0.03 9.22
N ALA A 26 24.32 0.24 10.45
CA ALA A 26 23.56 1.44 10.78
C ALA A 26 24.42 2.71 10.68
N ASP A 27 23.83 3.79 10.19
CA ASP A 27 24.48 5.10 10.15
C ASP A 27 24.46 5.72 11.57
N PRO A 28 25.62 5.91 12.22
CA PRO A 28 25.66 6.45 13.58
C PRO A 28 25.02 7.84 13.70
N THR A 29 24.96 8.62 12.61
CA THR A 29 24.36 9.96 12.61
C THR A 29 22.84 9.91 12.73
N GLU A 30 22.21 8.85 12.21
CA GLU A 30 20.77 8.62 12.29
C GLU A 30 20.34 8.02 13.63
N LEU A 31 21.26 7.46 14.42
CA LEU A 31 20.96 6.83 15.71
C LEU A 31 20.90 7.80 16.91
N THR A 32 20.81 9.10 16.64
CA THR A 32 20.83 10.15 17.66
C THR A 32 19.45 10.44 18.25
N THR A 33 18.38 10.02 17.57
CA THR A 33 16.98 10.25 17.98
C THR A 33 16.17 8.98 17.83
N LEU A 34 15.07 8.84 18.59
CA LEU A 34 14.19 7.68 18.46
C LEU A 34 13.60 7.56 17.05
N GLU A 35 13.19 8.68 16.43
CA GLU A 35 12.68 8.70 15.06
C GLU A 35 13.73 8.19 14.05
N GLY A 36 14.98 8.63 14.21
CA GLY A 36 16.09 8.17 13.36
C GLY A 36 16.39 6.68 13.55
N ILE A 37 16.43 6.21 14.81
CA ILE A 37 16.58 4.78 15.14
C ILE A 37 15.46 3.96 14.50
N GLU A 38 14.20 4.38 14.62
CA GLU A 38 13.06 3.66 14.02
C GLU A 38 13.16 3.57 12.49
N LYS A 39 13.51 4.68 11.83
CA LYS A 39 13.69 4.70 10.37
C LYS A 39 14.82 3.78 9.93
N ASN A 40 15.97 3.84 10.62
CA ASN A 40 17.15 3.06 10.27
C ASN A 40 16.94 1.57 10.52
N VAL A 41 16.42 1.19 11.70
CA VAL A 41 16.07 -0.20 12.04
C VAL A 41 15.06 -0.76 11.05
N ARG A 42 14.02 0.02 10.66
CA ARG A 42 13.06 -0.42 9.65
C ARG A 42 13.72 -0.65 8.30
N ALA A 43 14.58 0.26 7.84
CA ALA A 43 15.27 0.15 6.55
C ALA A 43 16.14 -1.11 6.51
N LEU A 44 17.01 -1.31 7.52
CA LEU A 44 17.85 -2.48 7.66
C LEU A 44 17.04 -3.78 7.76
N ALA A 45 15.94 -3.77 8.53
CA ALA A 45 15.06 -4.92 8.63
C ALA A 45 14.40 -5.25 7.29
N GLN A 46 13.92 -4.25 6.54
CA GLN A 46 13.32 -4.44 5.21
C GLN A 46 14.33 -4.91 4.16
N GLU A 47 15.60 -4.56 4.31
CA GLU A 47 16.65 -4.96 3.38
C GLU A 47 17.16 -6.38 3.66
N HIS A 48 17.47 -6.69 4.92
CA HIS A 48 18.22 -7.90 5.28
C HIS A 48 17.36 -8.98 5.94
N VAL A 49 16.41 -8.61 6.81
CA VAL A 49 15.74 -9.57 7.71
C VAL A 49 14.39 -10.03 7.16
N LEU A 50 13.50 -9.07 6.88
CA LEU A 50 12.12 -9.33 6.50
C LEU A 50 12.01 -10.10 5.18
N PRO A 51 12.83 -9.85 4.13
CA PRO A 51 12.81 -10.66 2.92
C PRO A 51 13.11 -12.13 3.19
N GLN A 52 14.11 -12.43 4.01
CA GLN A 52 14.50 -13.81 4.33
C GLN A 52 13.43 -14.54 5.13
N ARG A 53 12.91 -13.89 6.19
CA ARG A 53 11.82 -14.45 7.00
C ARG A 53 10.59 -14.73 6.14
N ARG A 54 10.17 -13.76 5.32
CA ARG A 54 9.02 -13.93 4.43
C ARG A 54 9.25 -15.03 3.39
N ASN A 55 10.45 -15.12 2.81
CA ASN A 55 10.79 -16.19 1.86
C ASN A 55 10.65 -17.57 2.49
N PHE A 56 11.05 -17.74 3.76
CA PHE A 56 10.83 -18.98 4.49
C PHE A 56 9.33 -19.35 4.55
N PHE A 57 8.47 -18.44 5.02
CA PHE A 57 7.02 -18.69 5.09
C PHE A 57 6.40 -18.99 3.72
N ILE A 58 6.78 -18.23 2.69
CA ILE A 58 6.28 -18.45 1.33
C ILE A 58 6.72 -19.83 0.83
N ASN A 59 7.98 -20.19 0.99
CA ASN A 59 8.52 -21.46 0.56
C ASN A 59 7.94 -22.66 1.32
N THR A 60 7.54 -22.46 2.57
CA THR A 60 6.86 -23.48 3.39
C THR A 60 5.39 -23.62 3.00
N ALA A 61 4.70 -22.49 2.72
CA ALA A 61 3.29 -22.48 2.31
C ALA A 61 3.09 -22.90 0.83
N THR A 62 4.11 -22.74 -0.01
CA THR A 62 4.07 -23.06 -1.44
C THR A 62 4.94 -24.27 -1.76
N SER A 63 4.31 -25.39 -2.12
CA SER A 63 5.02 -26.63 -2.46
C SER A 63 5.69 -26.59 -3.85
N ARG A 64 5.46 -25.54 -4.64
CA ARG A 64 5.91 -25.43 -6.04
C ARG A 64 6.89 -24.27 -6.20
N ARG A 65 8.07 -24.53 -6.77
CA ARG A 65 9.14 -23.54 -7.02
C ARG A 65 9.53 -23.43 -8.50
N THR A 66 8.61 -23.75 -9.40
CA THR A 66 8.88 -23.82 -10.84
C THR A 66 8.59 -22.49 -11.55
N GLY A 67 9.30 -22.26 -12.66
CA GLY A 67 9.09 -21.12 -13.55
C GLY A 67 10.05 -19.95 -13.32
N LYS A 68 9.83 -18.86 -14.06
CA LYS A 68 10.68 -17.66 -14.01
C LYS A 68 10.50 -16.93 -12.68
N GLN A 69 11.59 -16.40 -12.16
CA GLN A 69 11.59 -15.55 -10.98
C GLN A 69 11.30 -14.10 -11.38
N ARG A 70 10.53 -13.40 -10.54
CA ARG A 70 10.34 -11.94 -10.62
C ARG A 70 10.38 -11.32 -9.24
N THR A 71 10.88 -10.10 -9.17
CA THR A 71 10.91 -9.31 -7.93
C THR A 71 9.79 -8.29 -7.90
N LEU A 72 9.08 -8.23 -6.78
CA LEU A 72 8.03 -7.26 -6.47
C LEU A 72 8.34 -6.52 -5.17
N THR A 73 7.95 -5.25 -5.10
CA THR A 73 8.13 -4.43 -3.91
C THR A 73 6.94 -4.58 -2.97
N SER A 74 7.22 -4.77 -1.68
CA SER A 74 6.24 -4.94 -0.61
C SER A 74 6.63 -4.04 0.57
N ILE A 75 5.69 -3.80 1.49
CA ILE A 75 5.97 -3.14 2.78
C ILE A 75 7.06 -3.84 3.60
N LEU A 76 7.34 -5.12 3.34
CA LEU A 76 8.38 -5.90 4.00
C LEU A 76 9.71 -5.92 3.21
N GLY A 77 9.87 -5.03 2.23
CA GLY A 77 11.00 -5.02 1.30
C GLY A 77 10.79 -5.87 0.05
N LYS A 78 11.82 -5.95 -0.78
CA LYS A 78 11.80 -6.65 -2.09
C LYS A 78 11.54 -8.14 -1.92
N LEU A 79 10.60 -8.68 -2.70
CA LEU A 79 10.18 -10.08 -2.68
C LEU A 79 10.43 -10.74 -4.04
N THR A 80 11.14 -11.86 -4.06
CA THR A 80 11.30 -12.66 -5.29
C THR A 80 10.37 -13.87 -5.25
N LEU A 81 9.52 -14.01 -6.26
CA LEU A 81 8.61 -15.14 -6.43
C LEU A 81 8.84 -15.83 -7.76
N THR A 82 8.68 -17.16 -7.78
CA THR A 82 8.55 -17.93 -9.02
C THR A 82 7.15 -17.78 -9.61
N THR A 83 7.00 -18.06 -10.91
CA THR A 83 5.69 -18.03 -11.58
C THR A 83 4.66 -18.93 -10.89
N ALA A 84 5.04 -20.15 -10.50
CA ALA A 84 4.14 -21.07 -9.81
C ALA A 84 3.70 -20.54 -8.44
N GLN A 85 4.61 -19.95 -7.66
CA GLN A 85 4.29 -19.33 -6.38
C GLN A 85 3.38 -18.12 -6.54
N ALA A 86 3.67 -17.25 -7.52
CA ALA A 86 2.86 -16.08 -7.81
C ALA A 86 1.42 -16.46 -8.16
N GLN A 87 1.23 -17.52 -8.96
CA GLN A 87 -0.10 -18.02 -9.30
C GLN A 87 -0.83 -18.60 -8.07
N GLN A 88 -0.14 -19.43 -7.27
CA GLN A 88 -0.72 -20.01 -6.06
C GLN A 88 -1.13 -18.93 -5.04
N LEU A 89 -0.34 -17.87 -4.91
CA LEU A 89 -0.58 -16.74 -4.00
C LEU A 89 -1.44 -15.63 -4.63
N GLN A 90 -2.07 -15.89 -5.79
CA GLN A 90 -2.98 -14.97 -6.46
C GLN A 90 -2.36 -13.59 -6.78
N VAL A 91 -1.06 -13.56 -7.07
CA VAL A 91 -0.36 -12.34 -7.47
C VAL A 91 -0.58 -12.10 -8.97
N LYS A 92 -1.29 -11.02 -9.31
CA LYS A 92 -1.59 -10.61 -10.69
C LYS A 92 -0.31 -10.64 -11.59
N PRO A 93 -0.38 -11.15 -12.83
CA PRO A 93 0.76 -11.09 -13.76
C PRO A 93 1.19 -9.65 -14.05
N GLY A 94 2.48 -9.42 -14.28
CA GLY A 94 3.00 -8.08 -14.64
C GLY A 94 3.01 -7.03 -13.53
N THR A 95 2.44 -7.29 -12.35
CA THR A 95 2.50 -6.34 -11.23
C THR A 95 3.90 -6.19 -10.65
N ARG A 96 4.21 -4.95 -10.24
CA ARG A 96 5.48 -4.58 -9.59
C ARG A 96 5.39 -4.60 -8.07
N TRP A 97 4.18 -4.61 -7.50
CA TRP A 97 3.95 -4.50 -6.08
C TRP A 97 3.20 -5.71 -5.54
N SER A 98 3.38 -6.00 -4.25
CA SER A 98 2.57 -7.02 -3.58
C SER A 98 1.12 -6.52 -3.45
N PRO A 99 0.12 -7.43 -3.42
CA PRO A 99 -1.29 -7.04 -3.30
C PRO A 99 -1.57 -6.13 -2.09
N TYR A 100 -0.89 -6.39 -0.96
CA TYR A 100 -1.03 -5.56 0.23
C TYR A 100 -0.43 -4.16 0.04
N MET A 101 0.70 -4.04 -0.67
CA MET A 101 1.31 -2.75 -0.98
C MET A 101 0.42 -1.91 -1.90
N GLU A 102 -0.21 -2.54 -2.91
CA GLU A 102 -1.19 -1.85 -3.78
C GLU A 102 -2.37 -1.31 -2.96
N LYS A 103 -2.91 -2.12 -2.04
CA LYS A 103 -3.95 -1.67 -1.11
C LYS A 103 -3.53 -0.48 -0.27
N CYS A 104 -2.34 -0.51 0.34
CA CYS A 104 -1.82 0.63 1.10
C CYS A 104 -1.77 1.91 0.23
N CYS A 105 -1.30 1.79 -1.01
CA CYS A 105 -1.26 2.91 -1.94
C CYS A 105 -2.65 3.47 -2.24
N TRP A 106 -3.67 2.60 -2.41
CA TRP A 106 -5.05 3.04 -2.60
C TRP A 106 -5.63 3.74 -1.38
N VAL A 107 -5.42 3.19 -0.17
CA VAL A 107 -5.91 3.81 1.09
C VAL A 107 -5.37 5.24 1.21
N VAL A 108 -4.06 5.41 1.04
CA VAL A 108 -3.44 6.71 1.20
C VAL A 108 -3.89 7.68 0.08
N SER A 109 -4.00 7.19 -1.16
CA SER A 109 -4.48 8.02 -2.28
C SER A 109 -5.96 8.42 -2.15
N ALA A 110 -6.78 7.66 -1.43
CA ALA A 110 -8.18 8.01 -1.17
C ALA A 110 -8.31 9.12 -0.13
N ASN A 111 -7.37 9.20 0.82
CA ASN A 111 -7.45 10.14 1.95
C ASN A 111 -6.72 11.47 1.69
N ALA A 112 -5.87 11.55 0.66
CA ALA A 112 -5.04 12.72 0.40
C ALA A 112 -4.77 12.92 -1.09
N SER A 113 -4.24 14.09 -1.47
CA SER A 113 -3.75 14.31 -2.85
C SER A 113 -2.61 13.36 -3.18
N TYR A 114 -2.41 13.00 -4.46
CA TYR A 114 -1.32 12.10 -4.84
C TYR A 114 0.07 12.60 -4.41
N GLN A 115 0.32 13.93 -4.42
CA GLN A 115 1.57 14.49 -3.91
C GLN A 115 1.75 14.27 -2.41
N ARG A 116 0.66 14.35 -1.64
CA ARG A 116 0.71 14.07 -0.22
C ARG A 116 0.81 12.57 0.04
N ALA A 117 0.11 11.76 -0.73
CA ALA A 117 0.15 10.31 -0.66
C ALA A 117 1.56 9.75 -0.92
N GLU A 118 2.32 10.36 -1.83
CA GLU A 118 3.74 10.04 -2.05
C GLU A 118 4.57 10.21 -0.77
N GLN A 119 4.38 11.33 -0.04
CA GLN A 119 5.06 11.59 1.22
C GLN A 119 4.62 10.62 2.32
N ASP A 120 3.31 10.39 2.44
CA ASP A 120 2.73 9.52 3.47
C ASP A 120 3.15 8.05 3.25
N ILE A 121 3.17 7.55 2.01
CA ILE A 121 3.65 6.19 1.70
C ILE A 121 5.13 6.04 2.05
N ALA A 122 5.97 7.01 1.70
CA ALA A 122 7.39 6.98 2.06
C ALA A 122 7.59 6.98 3.58
N MET A 123 6.84 7.83 4.29
CA MET A 123 6.89 7.92 5.75
C MET A 123 6.48 6.61 6.42
N LEU A 124 5.33 6.05 6.01
CA LEU A 124 4.72 4.88 6.65
C LEU A 124 5.47 3.58 6.30
N THR A 125 5.89 3.44 5.06
CA THR A 125 6.41 2.16 4.54
C THR A 125 7.91 2.15 4.30
N GLY A 126 8.57 3.31 4.27
CA GLY A 126 9.98 3.42 3.85
C GLY A 126 10.17 3.27 2.33
N VAL A 127 9.11 3.06 1.55
CA VAL A 127 9.18 2.87 0.09
C VAL A 127 8.78 4.17 -0.61
N SER A 128 9.65 4.67 -1.51
CA SER A 128 9.34 5.83 -2.33
C SER A 128 8.53 5.44 -3.58
N ILE A 129 7.38 6.10 -3.79
CA ILE A 129 6.52 5.94 -4.96
C ILE A 129 6.02 7.32 -5.39
N SER A 130 6.29 7.71 -6.64
CA SER A 130 5.87 9.02 -7.16
C SER A 130 4.35 9.17 -7.22
N HIS A 131 3.86 10.39 -7.03
CA HIS A 131 2.44 10.74 -7.18
C HIS A 131 1.85 10.32 -8.54
N SER A 132 2.61 10.48 -9.64
CA SER A 132 2.21 10.04 -10.98
C SER A 132 2.07 8.52 -11.10
N THR A 133 2.84 7.78 -10.29
CA THR A 133 2.79 6.32 -10.24
C THR A 133 1.63 5.83 -9.38
N LEU A 134 1.32 6.53 -8.28
CA LEU A 134 0.10 6.33 -7.50
C LEU A 134 -1.16 6.61 -8.31
N GLN A 135 -1.20 7.73 -9.05
CA GLN A 135 -2.32 8.07 -9.93
C GLN A 135 -2.59 6.98 -10.96
N ARG A 136 -1.55 6.52 -11.69
CA ARG A 136 -1.69 5.42 -12.66
C ARG A 136 -2.10 4.10 -12.01
N LEU A 137 -1.70 3.85 -10.76
CA LEU A 137 -2.12 2.65 -10.01
C LEU A 137 -3.61 2.68 -9.69
N VAL A 138 -4.14 3.84 -9.30
CA VAL A 138 -5.58 4.01 -9.01
C VAL A 138 -6.40 3.96 -10.29
N GLN A 139 -5.96 4.65 -11.35
CA GLN A 139 -6.70 4.76 -12.61
C GLN A 139 -6.74 3.44 -13.41
N ARG A 140 -5.74 2.55 -13.25
CA ARG A 140 -5.72 1.26 -13.95
C ARG A 140 -6.55 0.18 -13.27
N GLU A 141 -6.92 0.38 -12.00
CA GLU A 141 -7.68 -0.63 -11.27
C GLU A 141 -9.12 -0.58 -11.77
N ASP A 142 -9.65 -1.75 -12.09
CA ASP A 142 -11.05 -1.92 -12.42
C ASP A 142 -11.85 -1.98 -11.12
N TRP A 143 -12.39 -0.84 -10.71
CA TRP A 143 -13.16 -0.73 -9.49
C TRP A 143 -14.52 -1.39 -9.70
N SER A 144 -14.66 -2.62 -9.21
CA SER A 144 -15.92 -3.37 -9.28
C SER A 144 -17.08 -2.54 -8.75
N GLU A 145 -18.20 -2.56 -9.47
CA GLU A 145 -19.44 -1.95 -9.01
C GLU A 145 -19.90 -2.54 -7.68
N VAL A 146 -20.54 -1.71 -6.88
CA VAL A 146 -21.05 -2.08 -5.58
C VAL A 146 -22.47 -2.62 -5.74
N GLU A 147 -22.63 -3.92 -5.63
CA GLU A 147 -23.96 -4.52 -5.43
C GLU A 147 -24.31 -4.51 -3.94
N ILE A 148 -25.51 -4.03 -3.61
CA ILE A 148 -26.02 -3.96 -2.24
C ILE A 148 -27.33 -4.73 -2.22
N ALA A 149 -27.32 -5.87 -1.53
CA ALA A 149 -28.50 -6.71 -1.36
C ALA A 149 -29.40 -6.24 -0.21
N GLU A 150 -28.84 -5.48 0.73
CA GLU A 150 -29.56 -5.05 1.93
C GLU A 150 -30.22 -3.67 1.74
N PRO A 151 -31.41 -3.44 2.32
CA PRO A 151 -32.06 -2.14 2.27
C PRO A 151 -31.23 -1.09 2.99
N ILE A 152 -30.94 0.01 2.29
CA ILE A 152 -30.16 1.14 2.80
C ILE A 152 -31.08 2.01 3.65
N GLN A 153 -30.77 2.17 4.93
CA GLN A 153 -31.55 2.99 5.86
C GLN A 153 -31.34 4.49 5.60
N GLU A 154 -30.09 4.88 5.33
CA GLU A 154 -29.69 6.27 5.14
C GLU A 154 -28.66 6.41 4.02
N LEU A 155 -28.86 7.43 3.20
CA LEU A 155 -28.09 7.77 2.02
C LEU A 155 -27.71 9.24 2.12
N CYS A 156 -26.43 9.57 1.91
CA CYS A 156 -26.01 10.95 1.66
C CYS A 156 -25.54 11.09 0.22
N LEU A 157 -26.16 12.01 -0.50
CA LEU A 157 -25.76 12.45 -1.82
C LEU A 157 -25.13 13.83 -1.68
N ASP A 158 -23.85 13.94 -2.00
CA ASP A 158 -23.17 15.22 -2.10
C ASP A 158 -22.90 15.52 -3.58
N GLY A 159 -22.94 16.79 -3.95
CA GLY A 159 -22.79 17.24 -5.31
C GLY A 159 -22.12 18.59 -5.35
N GLY A 160 -21.24 18.78 -6.31
CA GLY A 160 -20.54 20.05 -6.45
C GLY A 160 -19.90 20.24 -7.80
N MET A 161 -19.32 21.41 -7.97
CA MET A 161 -18.55 21.75 -9.17
C MET A 161 -17.07 21.46 -8.93
N ILE A 162 -16.45 20.75 -9.86
CA ILE A 162 -15.01 20.61 -9.94
C ILE A 162 -14.48 21.28 -11.20
N ARG A 163 -13.37 22.00 -11.08
CA ARG A 163 -12.66 22.55 -12.23
C ARG A 163 -11.63 21.54 -12.73
N LEU A 164 -11.89 20.97 -13.89
CA LEU A 164 -10.95 20.12 -14.62
C LEU A 164 -9.90 20.97 -15.32
N ARG A 165 -8.69 20.44 -15.38
CA ARG A 165 -7.60 21.03 -16.15
C ARG A 165 -7.70 20.54 -17.59
N THR A 166 -7.78 21.49 -18.51
CA THR A 166 -7.69 21.26 -19.95
C THR A 166 -6.23 21.33 -20.40
N GLU A 167 -6.00 21.11 -21.69
CA GLU A 167 -4.70 21.33 -22.33
C GLU A 167 -4.13 22.73 -22.01
N GLU A 168 -2.81 22.83 -22.05
CA GLU A 168 -2.10 24.06 -21.72
C GLU A 168 -2.56 25.22 -22.63
N GLY A 169 -2.97 26.33 -22.01
CA GLY A 169 -3.52 27.50 -22.72
C GLY A 169 -5.05 27.48 -22.89
N GLN A 170 -5.74 26.37 -22.66
CA GLN A 170 -7.20 26.31 -22.66
C GLN A 170 -7.78 26.65 -21.27
N PRO A 171 -8.96 27.28 -21.20
CA PRO A 171 -9.62 27.54 -19.92
C PRO A 171 -10.11 26.23 -19.30
N GLY A 172 -9.75 26.00 -18.03
CA GLY A 172 -10.22 24.83 -17.31
C GLY A 172 -11.76 24.78 -17.23
N GLU A 173 -12.32 23.60 -17.49
CA GLU A 173 -13.76 23.33 -17.53
C GLU A 173 -14.32 23.05 -16.14
N TRP A 174 -15.50 23.57 -15.82
CA TRP A 174 -16.23 23.17 -14.64
C TRP A 174 -17.15 21.99 -14.96
N ARG A 175 -17.07 20.91 -14.18
CA ARG A 175 -17.95 19.75 -14.28
C ARG A 175 -18.61 19.46 -12.95
N GLU A 176 -19.80 18.90 -13.01
CA GLU A 176 -20.48 18.40 -11.82
C GLU A 176 -19.88 17.06 -11.41
N TYR A 177 -19.65 16.88 -10.12
CA TYR A 177 -19.41 15.56 -9.54
C TYR A 177 -20.56 15.20 -8.62
N LYS A 178 -20.81 13.89 -8.48
CA LYS A 178 -21.77 13.32 -7.54
C LYS A 178 -21.04 12.34 -6.65
N ALA A 179 -21.14 12.52 -5.34
CA ALA A 179 -20.61 11.61 -4.35
C ALA A 179 -21.76 10.93 -3.61
N LEU A 180 -21.68 9.61 -3.51
CA LEU A 180 -22.64 8.75 -2.84
C LEU A 180 -21.98 8.20 -1.58
N ASN A 181 -22.52 8.50 -0.41
CA ASN A 181 -22.11 7.87 0.84
C ASN A 181 -23.26 7.07 1.42
N LEU A 182 -23.01 5.78 1.60
CA LEU A 182 -23.91 4.82 2.20
C LEU A 182 -23.41 4.60 3.62
N HIS A 183 -24.11 5.20 4.60
CA HIS A 183 -23.65 5.48 5.97
C HIS A 183 -23.01 4.30 6.71
N SER A 184 -23.29 3.07 6.30
CA SER A 184 -22.81 1.81 6.89
C SER A 184 -21.99 0.92 5.96
N ALA A 185 -21.80 1.27 4.68
CA ALA A 185 -21.27 0.36 3.67
C ALA A 185 -20.08 0.93 2.88
N ARG A 186 -20.29 1.99 2.07
CA ARG A 186 -19.33 2.41 1.04
C ARG A 186 -19.50 3.87 0.63
N GLN A 187 -18.42 4.44 0.09
CA GLN A 187 -18.42 5.75 -0.56
C GLN A 187 -18.00 5.62 -2.02
N VAL A 188 -18.78 6.22 -2.93
CA VAL A 188 -18.58 6.13 -4.38
C VAL A 188 -18.64 7.51 -5.01
N TYR A 189 -17.73 7.82 -5.94
CA TYR A 189 -17.67 9.12 -6.62
C TYR A 189 -17.85 8.95 -8.13
N TYR A 190 -18.74 9.76 -8.70
CA TYR A 190 -19.07 9.77 -10.12
C TYR A 190 -18.79 11.12 -10.78
N ILE A 191 -18.24 11.08 -12.00
CA ILE A 191 -18.22 12.20 -12.95
C ILE A 191 -18.65 11.64 -14.31
N ASN A 192 -19.67 12.21 -14.94
CA ASN A 192 -20.23 11.73 -16.21
C ASN A 192 -20.50 10.20 -16.22
N ASP A 193 -21.19 9.72 -15.19
CA ASP A 193 -21.55 8.29 -15.00
C ASP A 193 -20.38 7.31 -14.89
N THR A 194 -19.15 7.80 -14.82
CA THR A 194 -17.94 6.99 -14.59
C THR A 194 -17.59 7.01 -13.10
N CYS A 195 -17.38 5.84 -12.50
CA CYS A 195 -16.92 5.69 -11.12
C CYS A 195 -15.41 5.96 -11.04
N PHE A 196 -14.99 6.83 -10.11
CA PHE A 196 -13.58 7.20 -9.93
C PHE A 196 -12.95 6.58 -8.68
N PHE A 197 -13.76 6.31 -7.66
CA PHE A 197 -13.31 5.74 -6.39
C PHE A 197 -14.44 4.95 -5.74
N ASN A 198 -14.09 3.78 -5.20
CA ASN A 198 -14.97 2.93 -4.41
C ASN A 198 -14.20 2.44 -3.18
N TYR A 199 -14.55 2.92 -1.99
CA TYR A 199 -13.85 2.57 -0.75
C TYR A 199 -14.79 2.31 0.42
N TYR A 200 -14.32 1.52 1.38
CA TYR A 200 -14.93 1.40 2.70
C TYR A 200 -14.72 2.70 3.48
N PRO A 201 -15.70 3.18 4.25
CA PRO A 201 -15.56 4.44 4.97
C PRO A 201 -14.44 4.34 6.01
N VAL A 202 -13.37 5.13 5.83
CA VAL A 202 -12.58 5.63 6.95
C VAL A 202 -13.29 6.92 7.38
N THR A 203 -13.68 6.99 8.65
CA THR A 203 -14.63 7.94 9.24
C THR A 203 -14.20 9.42 9.27
N ASN A 204 -13.33 9.88 8.36
CA ASN A 204 -13.00 11.28 8.25
C ASN A 204 -12.41 11.62 6.88
N ILE A 205 -13.21 12.23 6.01
CA ILE A 205 -12.70 12.84 4.78
C ILE A 205 -12.76 14.36 4.93
N GLY A 206 -11.62 14.92 5.30
CA GLY A 206 -11.38 16.36 5.26
C GLY A 206 -11.41 16.88 3.82
N LYS A 207 -11.99 18.07 3.67
CA LYS A 207 -12.26 18.83 2.44
C LYS A 207 -11.04 19.11 1.55
N TYR A 208 -10.41 18.15 0.87
CA TYR A 208 -9.52 18.47 -0.26
C TYR A 208 -9.44 17.31 -1.26
N HIS A 209 -10.23 17.35 -2.34
CA HIS A 209 -10.10 16.41 -3.46
C HIS A 209 -9.72 17.18 -4.72
N ARG A 210 -8.48 17.01 -5.19
CA ARG A 210 -8.07 17.37 -6.55
C ARG A 210 -8.17 16.12 -7.41
N PHE A 211 -9.14 16.11 -8.31
CA PHE A 211 -9.23 15.07 -9.32
C PHE A 211 -8.25 15.45 -10.43
N TYR A 212 -7.31 14.55 -10.72
CA TYR A 212 -6.41 14.67 -11.85
C TYR A 212 -6.94 13.74 -12.94
N THR A 213 -7.45 14.33 -14.03
CA THR A 213 -7.62 13.68 -15.33
C THR A 213 -6.24 13.45 -15.95
#